data_AF-A0A4P9ZE94-F1
#
_entry.id   AF-A0A4P9ZE94-F1
#
_cell.length_a   1.000
_cell.length_b   1.000
_cell.length_c   1.000
_cell.angle_alpha   90.00
_cell.angle_beta   90.00
_cell.angle_gamma   90.00
#
_symmetry.space_group_name_H-M   'P 1'
#
loop_
_entity.id
_entity.type
_entity.pdbx_description
1 polymer ?
#
loop_
_entity_poly.entity_id
_entity_poly.type
_entity_poly.pdbx_seq_one_letter_code
_entity_poly.pdbx_strand_id
1 'polypeptide(L)'
;MSVKKLVAEIGAEINLAKQKAFAFKWKKDLADNKARLAYEKLRLIKARLPVGDIDQRVKKLDAGEIEYPDFPPSKLCQMLEHEGDVRNVTNVVIFLRNQRVYNELLERYNLGLTMTQEDNVRMTAKMVGLAVPEN
;
A
#
# COMPACT_ATOMS: atom_id res chain seq x y z
N MET A 1 21.01 22.25 -1.45
CA MET A 1 20.24 21.54 -2.50
C MET A 1 19.28 22.53 -3.15
N SER A 2 19.01 22.44 -4.46
CA SER A 2 17.97 23.27 -5.09
C SER A 2 16.58 22.79 -4.62
N VAL A 3 15.69 23.71 -4.25
CA VAL A 3 14.32 23.42 -3.76
C VAL A 3 13.57 22.48 -4.70
N LYS A 4 13.74 22.63 -6.02
CA LYS A 4 13.14 21.74 -7.02
C LYS A 4 13.57 20.28 -6.90
N LYS A 5 14.86 20.03 -6.59
CA LYS A 5 15.37 18.68 -6.40
C LYS A 5 14.77 18.04 -5.14
N LEU A 6 14.64 18.83 -4.08
CA LEU A 6 14.08 18.40 -2.81
C LEU A 6 12.59 18.02 -2.95
N VAL A 7 11.81 18.83 -3.66
CA VAL A 7 10.40 18.51 -3.98
C VAL A 7 10.27 17.21 -4.77
N ALA A 8 11.11 17.03 -5.78
CA ALA A 8 11.09 15.82 -6.62
C ALA A 8 11.44 14.56 -5.80
N GLU A 9 12.46 14.67 -4.95
CA GLU A 9 12.93 13.58 -4.09
C GLU A 9 11.86 13.17 -3.07
N ILE A 10 11.16 14.14 -2.49
CA ILE A 10 10.04 13.88 -1.57
C ILE A 10 8.85 13.29 -2.26
N GLY A 11 8.47 13.85 -3.41
CA GLY A 11 7.38 13.32 -4.21
C GLY A 11 7.61 11.85 -4.53
N ALA A 12 8.85 11.48 -4.90
CA ALA A 12 9.22 10.10 -5.18
C ALA A 12 9.11 9.19 -3.94
N GLU A 13 9.68 9.57 -2.80
CA GLU A 13 9.63 8.76 -1.57
C GLU A 13 8.20 8.63 -1.03
N ILE A 14 7.39 9.71 -1.08
CA ILE A 14 5.98 9.68 -0.71
C ILE A 14 5.20 8.76 -1.63
N ASN A 15 5.41 8.84 -2.95
CA ASN A 15 4.71 7.96 -3.90
C ASN A 15 5.05 6.49 -3.66
N LEU A 16 6.32 6.18 -3.40
CA LEU A 16 6.75 4.82 -3.09
C LEU A 16 6.12 4.30 -1.78
N ALA A 17 6.12 5.12 -0.73
CA ALA A 17 5.48 4.78 0.54
C ALA A 17 3.96 4.58 0.37
N LYS A 18 3.30 5.46 -0.39
CA LYS A 18 1.88 5.35 -0.72
C LYS A 18 1.58 4.07 -1.50
N GLN A 19 2.38 3.72 -2.50
CA GLN A 19 2.19 2.49 -3.28
C GLN A 19 2.23 1.26 -2.38
N LYS A 20 3.24 1.14 -1.50
CA LYS A 20 3.33 0.03 -0.54
C LYS A 20 2.14 -0.03 0.42
N ALA A 21 1.79 1.11 1.03
CA ALA A 21 0.66 1.19 1.96
C ALA A 21 -0.67 0.87 1.28
N PHE A 22 -0.87 1.36 0.06
CA PHE A 22 -2.08 1.13 -0.72
C PHE A 22 -2.18 -0.32 -1.16
N ALA A 23 -1.08 -0.95 -1.60
CA ALA A 23 -1.07 -2.38 -1.92
C ALA A 23 -1.41 -3.26 -0.71
N PHE A 24 -0.88 -2.94 0.48
CA PHE A 24 -1.22 -3.66 1.70
C PHE A 24 -2.71 -3.50 2.05
N LYS A 25 -3.20 -2.25 2.07
CA LYS A 25 -4.60 -1.95 2.36
C LYS A 25 -5.53 -2.60 1.33
N TRP A 26 -5.17 -2.56 0.06
CA TRP A 26 -5.91 -3.21 -1.02
C TRP A 26 -6.07 -4.70 -0.80
N LYS A 27 -5.00 -5.42 -0.45
CA LYS A 27 -5.06 -6.85 -0.14
C LYS A 27 -6.02 -7.13 1.02
N LYS A 28 -5.97 -6.29 2.07
CA LYS A 28 -6.86 -6.42 3.23
C LYS A 28 -8.32 -6.17 2.87
N ASP A 29 -8.59 -5.11 2.10
CA ASP A 29 -9.94 -4.64 1.80
C ASP A 29 -10.56 -5.35 0.57
N LEU A 30 -9.84 -6.27 -0.08
CA LEU A 30 -10.30 -6.95 -1.31
C LEU A 30 -11.63 -7.68 -1.10
N ALA A 31 -11.77 -8.43 -0.01
CA ALA A 31 -12.99 -9.17 0.29
C ALA A 31 -14.18 -8.23 0.53
N ASP A 32 -13.97 -7.17 1.32
CA ASP A 32 -14.98 -6.17 1.63
C ASP A 32 -15.42 -5.40 0.38
N ASN A 33 -14.47 -5.03 -0.48
CA ASN A 33 -14.75 -4.34 -1.74
C ASN A 33 -15.55 -5.22 -2.71
N LYS A 34 -15.22 -6.52 -2.81
CA LYS A 34 -16.00 -7.48 -3.61
C LYS A 34 -17.41 -7.65 -3.06
N ALA A 35 -17.56 -7.79 -1.73
CA ALA A 35 -18.86 -7.90 -1.09
C ALA A 35 -19.72 -6.65 -1.34
N ARG A 36 -19.12 -5.47 -1.25
CA ARG A 36 -19.80 -4.20 -1.51
C ARG A 36 -20.31 -4.10 -2.96
N LEU A 37 -19.48 -4.44 -3.95
CA LEU A 37 -19.92 -4.43 -5.35
C LEU A 37 -20.96 -5.50 -5.66
N ALA A 38 -20.86 -6.68 -5.04
CA ALA A 38 -21.88 -7.72 -5.16
C ALA A 38 -23.24 -7.22 -4.63
N TYR A 39 -23.24 -6.53 -3.49
CA TYR A 39 -24.44 -5.90 -2.95
C TYR A 39 -24.99 -4.80 -3.88
N GLU A 40 -24.14 -3.92 -4.40
CA GLU A 40 -24.53 -2.87 -5.34
C GLU A 40 -25.16 -3.45 -6.61
N LYS A 41 -24.56 -4.52 -7.15
CA LYS A 41 -25.12 -5.29 -8.25
C LYS A 41 -26.51 -5.83 -7.94
N LEU A 42 -26.70 -6.49 -6.78
CA LEU A 42 -28.00 -7.00 -6.36
C LEU A 42 -29.05 -5.89 -6.23
N ARG A 43 -28.65 -4.72 -5.71
CA ARG A 43 -29.52 -3.55 -5.61
C ARG A 43 -29.96 -3.03 -6.98
N LEU A 44 -29.04 -2.96 -7.95
CA LEU A 44 -29.34 -2.51 -9.32
C LEU A 44 -30.26 -3.50 -10.05
N ILE A 45 -30.02 -4.81 -9.88
CA ILE A 45 -30.89 -5.87 -10.42
C ILE A 45 -32.31 -5.73 -9.86
N LYS A 46 -32.42 -5.52 -8.53
CA LYS A 46 -33.72 -5.28 -7.87
C LYS A 46 -34.44 -4.04 -8.43
N ALA A 47 -33.68 -3.01 -8.77
CA ALA A 47 -34.19 -1.76 -9.36
C ALA A 47 -34.33 -1.80 -10.90
N ARG A 48 -34.04 -2.94 -11.55
CA ARG A 48 -34.07 -3.12 -13.03
C ARG A 48 -33.19 -2.11 -13.80
N LEU A 49 -32.11 -1.66 -13.18
CA LEU A 49 -31.12 -0.77 -13.80
C LEU A 49 -30.00 -1.58 -14.47
N PRO A 50 -29.29 -1.00 -15.46
CA PRO A 50 -28.16 -1.66 -16.09
C PRO A 50 -27.00 -1.88 -15.09
N VAL A 51 -26.32 -3.02 -15.23
CA VAL A 51 -25.29 -3.51 -14.28
C VAL A 51 -23.89 -3.50 -14.90
N GLY A 52 -23.76 -3.14 -16.18
CA GLY A 52 -22.51 -3.27 -16.96
C GLY A 52 -21.30 -2.61 -16.30
N ASP A 53 -21.47 -1.43 -15.70
CA ASP A 53 -20.39 -0.70 -15.03
C ASP A 53 -19.85 -1.43 -13.79
N ILE A 54 -20.73 -2.11 -13.04
CA ILE A 54 -20.33 -2.87 -11.84
C ILE A 54 -19.59 -4.14 -12.25
N ASP A 55 -20.03 -4.82 -13.32
CA ASP A 55 -19.33 -6.00 -13.83
C ASP A 55 -17.93 -5.66 -14.33
N GLN A 56 -17.73 -4.48 -14.95
CA GLN A 56 -16.40 -3.99 -15.31
C GLN A 56 -15.54 -3.73 -14.07
N ARG A 57 -16.10 -3.11 -13.02
CA ARG A 57 -15.37 -2.86 -11.76
C ARG A 57 -14.99 -4.15 -11.05
N VAL A 58 -15.85 -5.16 -11.03
CA VAL A 58 -15.53 -6.49 -10.48
C VAL A 58 -14.40 -7.13 -11.28
N LYS A 59 -14.45 -7.08 -12.62
CA LYS A 59 -13.36 -7.58 -13.47
C LYS A 59 -12.03 -6.87 -13.20
N LYS A 60 -12.03 -5.55 -13.01
CA LYS A 60 -10.82 -4.78 -12.64
C LYS A 60 -10.27 -5.19 -11.26
N LEU A 61 -11.16 -5.40 -10.29
CA LEU A 61 -10.78 -5.90 -8.96
C LEU A 61 -10.17 -7.30 -9.02
N ASP A 62 -10.74 -8.20 -9.84
CA ASP A 62 -10.23 -9.56 -10.04
C ASP A 62 -8.91 -9.57 -10.82
N ALA A 63 -8.75 -8.67 -11.79
CA ALA A 63 -7.51 -8.48 -12.54
C ALA A 63 -6.38 -7.88 -11.67
N GLY A 64 -6.69 -7.38 -10.48
CA GLY A 64 -5.71 -6.74 -9.60
C GLY A 64 -5.16 -5.43 -10.17
N GLU A 65 -5.91 -4.75 -11.02
CA GLU A 65 -5.56 -3.42 -11.52
C GLU A 65 -5.73 -2.41 -10.38
N ILE A 66 -4.65 -2.20 -9.63
CA ILE A 66 -4.60 -1.22 -8.55
C ILE A 66 -4.25 0.13 -9.17
N GLU A 67 -5.25 1.01 -9.29
CA GLU A 67 -5.01 2.41 -9.61
C GLU A 67 -4.44 3.11 -8.37
N TYR A 68 -3.17 3.53 -8.43
CA TYR A 68 -2.52 4.26 -7.35
C TYR A 68 -2.81 5.75 -7.52
N PRO A 69 -3.43 6.43 -6.54
CA PRO A 69 -3.61 7.86 -6.63
C PRO A 69 -2.26 8.56 -6.48
N ASP A 70 -1.84 9.24 -7.55
CA ASP A 70 -0.62 10.04 -7.56
C ASP A 70 -0.64 11.12 -6.48
N PHE A 71 0.53 11.48 -5.97
CA PHE A 71 0.68 12.62 -5.09
C PHE A 71 0.96 13.89 -5.92
N PRO A 72 0.06 14.89 -5.88
CA PRO A 72 0.24 16.10 -6.66
C PRO A 72 1.41 16.93 -6.10
N PRO A 73 2.44 17.26 -6.91
CA PRO A 73 3.60 18.01 -6.46
C PRO A 73 3.26 19.48 -6.10
N SER A 74 2.14 20.00 -6.59
CA SER A 74 1.64 21.35 -6.28
C SER A 74 1.47 21.58 -4.79
N LYS A 75 1.07 20.55 -4.04
CA LYS A 75 0.88 20.64 -2.59
C LYS A 75 2.20 20.76 -1.83
N LEU A 76 3.30 20.21 -2.35
CA LEU A 76 4.63 20.39 -1.77
C LEU A 76 5.17 21.78 -2.02
N CYS A 77 4.93 22.33 -3.23
CA CYS A 77 5.37 23.67 -3.56
C CYS A 77 4.73 24.73 -2.65
N GLN A 78 3.46 24.55 -2.27
CA GLN A 78 2.76 25.41 -1.31
C GLN A 78 3.33 25.32 0.12
N MET A 79 3.96 24.20 0.48
CA MET A 79 4.51 23.98 1.81
C MET A 79 5.97 24.46 1.96
N LEU A 80 6.56 25.07 0.91
CA LEU A 80 7.97 25.44 0.85
C LEU A 80 8.19 26.96 0.73
N GLU A 81 7.24 27.75 1.22
CA GLU A 81 7.25 29.21 1.09
C GLU A 81 8.27 29.90 2.02
N HIS A 82 8.68 29.28 3.14
CA HIS A 82 9.66 29.84 4.08
C HIS A 82 10.95 29.00 4.22
N GLU A 83 12.05 29.65 4.60
CA GLU A 83 13.36 28.96 4.81
C GLU A 83 13.32 27.87 5.89
N GLY A 84 12.50 28.05 6.93
CA GLY A 84 12.26 27.03 7.96
C GLY A 84 11.62 25.76 7.39
N ASP A 85 10.84 25.89 6.32
CA ASP A 85 10.16 24.78 5.68
C ASP A 85 11.14 23.91 4.91
N VAL A 86 12.15 24.50 4.26
CA VAL A 86 13.18 23.74 3.53
C VAL A 86 13.90 22.76 4.47
N ARG A 87 14.24 23.20 5.69
CA ARG A 87 14.89 22.33 6.68
C ARG A 87 13.96 21.25 7.19
N ASN A 88 12.72 21.58 7.52
CA ASN A 88 11.71 20.62 7.97
C ASN A 88 11.46 19.54 6.92
N VAL A 89 11.29 19.97 5.68
CA VAL A 89 11.00 19.13 4.53
C VAL A 89 12.23 18.25 4.21
N THR A 90 13.46 18.75 4.38
CA THR A 90 14.68 17.92 4.33
C THR A 90 14.69 16.84 5.41
N ASN A 91 14.33 17.17 6.66
CA ASN A 91 14.27 16.21 7.75
C ASN A 91 13.25 15.10 7.47
N VAL A 92 12.11 15.45 6.85
CA VAL A 92 11.09 14.48 6.44
C VAL A 92 11.62 13.52 5.38
N VAL A 93 12.39 13.99 4.39
CA VAL A 93 13.07 13.09 3.40
C VAL A 93 13.93 12.07 4.12
N ILE A 94 14.79 12.55 5.01
CA ILE A 94 15.74 11.71 5.74
C ILE A 94 14.98 10.68 6.57
N PHE A 95 13.93 11.10 7.27
CA PHE A 95 13.08 10.22 8.05
C PHE A 95 12.43 9.13 7.19
N LEU A 96 11.80 9.48 6.06
CA LEU A 96 11.14 8.51 5.17
C LEU A 96 12.14 7.48 4.62
N ARG A 97 13.35 7.93 4.26
CA ARG A 97 14.43 7.03 3.83
C ARG A 97 14.87 6.08 4.92
N ASN A 98 15.12 6.61 6.11
CA ASN A 98 15.52 5.82 7.26
C ASN A 98 14.44 4.79 7.62
N GLN A 99 13.16 5.18 7.56
CA GLN A 99 12.04 4.28 7.80
C GLN A 99 12.00 3.15 6.76
N ARG A 100 12.26 3.46 5.48
CA ARG A 100 12.33 2.45 4.41
C ARG A 100 13.45 1.44 4.68
N VAL A 101 14.66 1.93 4.96
CA VAL A 101 15.82 1.07 5.28
C VAL A 101 15.55 0.24 6.53
N TYR A 102 14.97 0.84 7.57
CA TYR A 102 14.59 0.14 8.80
C TYR A 102 13.62 -1.01 8.51
N ASN A 103 12.57 -0.77 7.72
CA ASN A 103 11.62 -1.81 7.34
C ASN A 103 12.31 -2.93 6.54
N GLU A 104 13.18 -2.59 5.58
CA GLU A 104 13.94 -3.57 4.81
C GLU A 104 14.85 -4.43 5.70
N LEU A 105 15.47 -3.85 6.73
CA LEU A 105 16.28 -4.59 7.70
C LEU A 105 15.41 -5.50 8.58
N LEU A 106 14.27 -5.02 9.06
CA LEU A 106 13.34 -5.85 9.82
C LEU A 106 12.86 -7.06 9.00
N GLU A 107 12.48 -6.87 7.74
CA GLU A 107 12.03 -7.97 6.88
C GLU A 107 13.12 -9.03 6.67
N ARG A 108 14.40 -8.62 6.56
CA ARG A 108 15.51 -9.55 6.34
C ARG A 108 15.90 -10.35 7.57
N TYR A 109 15.98 -9.67 8.72
CA TYR A 109 16.51 -10.28 9.93
C TYR A 109 15.42 -10.86 10.83
N ASN A 110 14.19 -10.36 10.73
CA ASN A 110 13.05 -10.77 11.54
C ASN A 110 11.83 -11.10 10.66
N LEU A 111 12.03 -12.00 9.69
CA LEU A 111 10.97 -12.44 8.79
C LEU A 111 9.72 -12.93 9.54
N GLY A 112 9.90 -13.50 10.74
CA GLY A 112 8.80 -13.99 11.56
C GLY A 112 7.84 -12.90 12.08
N LEU A 113 8.20 -11.61 12.04
CA LEU A 113 7.29 -10.52 12.41
C LEU A 113 6.22 -10.25 11.36
N THR A 114 6.49 -10.52 10.09
CA THR A 114 5.57 -10.23 8.97
C THR A 114 4.82 -11.46 8.48
N MET A 115 5.22 -12.65 8.91
CA MET A 115 4.59 -13.93 8.56
C MET A 115 3.29 -14.14 9.34
N THR A 116 2.35 -14.86 8.73
CA THR A 116 1.16 -15.34 9.46
C THR A 116 1.58 -16.33 10.54
N GLN A 117 0.72 -16.54 11.54
CA GLN A 117 1.01 -17.49 12.62
C GLN A 117 1.27 -18.90 12.07
N GLU A 118 0.49 -19.34 11.08
CA GLU A 118 0.64 -20.65 10.43
C GLU A 118 1.99 -20.76 9.70
N ASP A 119 2.37 -19.72 8.95
CA ASP A 119 3.64 -19.69 8.24
C ASP A 119 4.83 -19.72 9.21
N ASN A 120 4.73 -19.01 10.34
CA ASN A 120 5.73 -19.02 11.40
C ASN A 120 5.89 -20.40 12.05
N VAL A 121 4.78 -21.07 12.36
CA VAL A 121 4.81 -22.44 12.90
C VAL A 121 5.45 -23.39 11.89
N ARG A 122 5.09 -23.27 10.60
CA ARG A 122 5.65 -24.08 9.52
C ARG A 122 7.14 -23.83 9.32
N MET A 123 7.59 -22.57 9.36
CA MET A 123 9.01 -22.20 9.27
C MET A 123 9.80 -22.78 10.45
N THR A 124 9.28 -22.63 11.67
CA THR A 124 9.92 -23.13 12.89
C THR A 124 9.99 -24.66 12.88
N ALA A 125 8.93 -25.35 12.47
CA ALA A 125 8.93 -26.81 12.30
C ALA A 125 10.01 -27.26 11.30
N LYS A 126 10.13 -26.58 10.14
CA LYS A 126 11.18 -26.88 9.14
C LYS A 126 12.59 -26.70 9.71
N MET A 127 12.83 -25.70 10.54
CA MET A 127 14.13 -25.48 11.19
C MET A 127 14.56 -26.66 12.08
N VAL A 128 13.60 -27.36 12.68
CA VAL A 128 13.84 -28.54 13.53
C VAL A 128 13.63 -29.88 12.80
N GLY A 129 13.46 -29.85 11.47
CA GLY A 129 13.25 -31.07 10.67
C GLY A 129 11.86 -31.70 10.80
N LEU A 130 10.88 -30.97 11.34
CA LEU A 130 9.49 -31.39 11.45
C LEU A 130 8.65 -30.83 10.28
N ALA A 131 7.64 -31.59 9.85
CA ALA A 131 6.66 -31.16 8.86
C ALA A 131 5.30 -30.91 9.54
N VAL A 132 4.70 -29.75 9.31
CA VAL A 132 3.34 -29.42 9.79
C VAL A 132 2.35 -29.87 8.72
N PRO A 133 1.35 -30.69 9.06
CA PRO A 133 0.30 -31.09 8.11
C PRO A 133 -0.58 -29.89 7.73
N GLU A 134 -1.09 -29.87 6.50
CA GLU A 134 -2.08 -28.88 6.07
C GLU A 134 -3.48 -29.32 6.49
N ASN A 135 -4.26 -28.37 7.03
CA ASN A 135 -5.68 -28.57 7.37
C ASN A 135 -6.57 -28.33 6.14
#